data_AF-A0A1G2Y1G8-F1
#
_entry.id   AF-A0A1G2Y1G8-F1
#
_cell.length_a   1.000
_cell.length_b   1.000
_cell.length_c   1.000
_cell.angle_alpha   90.00
_cell.angle_beta   90.00
_cell.angle_gamma   90.00
#
_symmetry.space_group_name_H-M   'P 1'
#
loop_
_entity.id
_entity.type
_entity.pdbx_description
1 polymer ?
#
loop_
_entity_poly.entity_id
_entity_poly.type
_entity_poly.pdbx_seq_one_letter_code
_entity_poly.pdbx_strand_id
1 'polypeptide(L)'
;MLIVSSFCISSAYCDPNNGRFEVYDYNEILDINHPADWYHDANYTEIVRFLSPRSPQWKLKTDLQPFDGDYFLLLSTGAEDIRGLGEHRGSKVWQTINVEAGDKLTGVYFFGTLDWNPYPDWGKITLIPLETGEPMELVYVDVLDVGSYNSSETGSMSGWKRFEYTFEITGTYELIVSVADFDDAAYDSFFAVDGLIICHNPPLKNDLNCDCTVNFDDFALLANDWMCNCKDPVIHNDPQSDPNLYNDPNSNCLLGTDINEDGPVDFADVNSLAEYWLEGIEE
;
A
#
# COMPACT_ATOMS: atom_id res chain seq x y z
N MET A 1 36.54 12.63 28.40
CA MET A 1 36.08 13.13 27.09
C MET A 1 35.16 12.06 26.54
N LEU A 2 33.85 12.24 26.71
CA LEU A 2 32.84 11.30 26.23
C LEU A 2 32.62 11.61 24.74
N ILE A 3 32.96 10.65 23.88
CA ILE A 3 32.60 10.69 22.47
C ILE A 3 31.20 10.09 22.39
N VAL A 4 30.19 10.97 22.29
CA VAL A 4 28.84 10.55 21.92
C VAL A 4 28.89 10.28 20.43
N SER A 5 29.02 9.01 20.08
CA SER A 5 28.90 8.55 18.69
C SER A 5 27.41 8.60 18.35
N SER A 6 26.97 9.67 17.69
CA SER A 6 25.67 9.68 17.02
C SER A 6 25.74 8.65 15.90
N PHE A 7 25.15 7.48 16.15
CA PHE A 7 24.74 6.58 15.08
C PHE A 7 23.57 7.26 14.37
N CYS A 8 23.82 7.86 13.20
CA CYS A 8 22.77 8.07 12.22
C CYS A 8 22.40 6.69 11.69
N ILE A 9 21.37 6.08 12.27
CA ILE A 9 20.63 5.03 11.60
C ILE A 9 19.92 5.76 10.46
N SER A 10 20.43 5.66 9.23
CA SER A 10 19.58 5.94 8.08
C SER A 10 18.67 4.72 7.96
N SER A 11 17.47 4.80 8.52
CA SER A 11 16.41 3.90 8.08
C SER A 11 16.35 4.06 6.56
N ALA A 12 16.34 2.94 5.84
CA ALA A 12 15.94 2.97 4.45
C ALA A 12 14.49 3.47 4.48
N TYR A 13 14.29 4.75 4.17
CA TYR A 13 12.98 5.37 4.15
C TYR A 13 12.19 4.72 3.00
N CYS A 14 11.33 3.75 3.33
CA CYS A 14 10.41 3.17 2.37
C CYS A 14 9.29 4.19 2.13
N ASP A 15 9.27 4.82 0.95
CA ASP A 15 8.17 5.69 0.56
C ASP A 15 6.92 4.85 0.20
N PRO A 16 5.69 5.31 0.53
CA PRO A 16 5.41 6.37 1.49
C PRO A 16 5.74 5.93 2.92
N ASN A 17 6.33 6.84 3.70
CA ASN A 17 6.61 6.59 5.12
C ASN A 17 5.31 6.31 5.85
N ASN A 18 5.32 5.26 6.67
CA ASN A 18 4.13 4.85 7.41
C ASN A 18 2.92 4.57 6.47
N GLY A 19 3.16 4.07 5.25
CA GLY A 19 2.11 3.72 4.29
C GLY A 19 1.20 2.53 4.71
N ARG A 20 1.65 1.76 5.71
CA ARG A 20 0.87 0.73 6.41
C ARG A 20 0.12 1.27 7.63
N PHE A 21 0.33 2.55 7.99
CA PHE A 21 -0.39 3.25 9.06
C PHE A 21 -0.32 2.59 10.44
N GLU A 22 0.83 2.02 10.79
CA GLU A 22 1.07 1.38 12.09
C GLU A 22 1.54 2.37 13.17
N VAL A 23 1.89 3.60 12.78
CA VAL A 23 2.45 4.63 13.67
C VAL A 23 1.58 5.88 13.68
N TYR A 24 1.15 6.31 14.87
CA TYR A 24 0.38 7.54 15.07
C TYR A 24 1.25 8.70 15.60
N ASP A 25 0.85 9.94 15.33
CA ASP A 25 1.54 11.14 15.82
C ASP A 25 1.22 11.38 17.30
N TYR A 26 2.17 11.04 18.16
CA TYR A 26 2.08 11.24 19.60
C TYR A 26 2.07 12.72 20.03
N ASN A 27 2.38 13.66 19.14
CA ASN A 27 2.37 15.09 19.45
C ASN A 27 1.03 15.75 19.15
N GLU A 28 0.07 15.00 18.61
CA GLU A 28 -1.23 15.53 18.25
C GLU A 28 -2.04 15.93 19.50
N ILE A 29 -2.67 17.10 19.44
CA ILE A 29 -3.35 17.73 20.57
C ILE A 29 -4.85 17.40 20.57
N LEU A 30 -5.39 16.97 19.43
CA LEU A 30 -6.82 16.78 19.21
C LEU A 30 -7.44 15.48 19.77
N ASP A 31 -6.68 14.65 20.52
CA ASP A 31 -7.13 13.32 21.01
C ASP A 31 -7.60 12.39 19.87
N ILE A 32 -7.02 12.59 18.67
CA ILE A 32 -7.23 11.81 17.46
C ILE A 32 -5.88 11.23 17.06
N ASN A 33 -5.84 9.94 16.72
CA ASN A 33 -4.63 9.25 16.30
C ASN A 33 -4.30 9.57 14.83
N HIS A 34 -3.79 10.76 14.53
CA HIS A 34 -3.35 11.11 13.18
C HIS A 34 -2.15 10.26 12.74
N PRO A 35 -2.00 9.95 11.45
CA PRO A 35 -0.85 9.20 10.94
C PRO A 35 0.45 9.98 11.08
N ALA A 36 1.45 9.38 11.73
CA ALA A 36 2.80 9.95 11.83
C ALA A 36 3.41 10.11 10.43
N ASP A 37 4.16 11.20 10.21
CA ASP A 37 4.84 11.55 8.96
C ASP A 37 3.92 11.86 7.75
N TRP A 38 2.61 11.99 7.99
CA TRP A 38 1.64 12.45 6.99
C TRP A 38 1.12 13.83 7.36
N TYR A 39 0.99 14.69 6.37
CA TYR A 39 0.24 15.93 6.54
C TYR A 39 -1.25 15.64 6.44
N HIS A 40 -2.07 16.41 7.15
CA HIS A 40 -3.52 16.23 7.15
C HIS A 40 -4.24 17.58 7.29
N ASP A 41 -5.50 17.62 6.83
CA ASP A 41 -6.39 18.73 7.18
C ASP A 41 -6.85 18.60 8.64
N ALA A 42 -7.40 19.67 9.22
CA ALA A 42 -7.93 19.69 10.60
C ALA A 42 -9.24 18.89 10.77
N ASN A 43 -9.55 18.00 9.83
CA ASN A 43 -10.80 17.24 9.75
C ASN A 43 -10.54 15.77 10.14
N TYR A 44 -11.59 14.96 10.27
CA TYR A 44 -11.47 13.58 10.76
C TYR A 44 -10.55 12.74 9.87
N THR A 45 -9.40 12.41 10.44
CA THR A 45 -8.35 11.57 9.86
C THR A 45 -7.80 10.74 11.01
N GLU A 46 -7.96 9.43 11.02
CA GLU A 46 -7.54 8.62 12.16
C GLU A 46 -6.94 7.29 11.71
N ILE A 47 -5.92 6.83 12.43
CA ILE A 47 -5.45 5.45 12.42
C ILE A 47 -6.35 4.62 13.35
N VAL A 48 -7.05 3.63 12.79
CA VAL A 48 -8.03 2.81 13.53
C VAL A 48 -7.72 1.33 13.40
N ARG A 49 -8.13 0.53 14.40
CA ARG A 49 -7.98 -0.95 14.40
C ARG A 49 -9.07 -1.67 13.60
N PHE A 50 -10.23 -1.06 13.47
CA PHE A 50 -11.35 -1.61 12.72
C PHE A 50 -12.39 -0.52 12.41
N LEU A 51 -13.20 -0.75 11.38
CA LEU A 51 -14.39 0.04 11.09
C LEU A 51 -15.63 -0.86 11.19
N SER A 52 -16.47 -0.62 12.18
CA SER A 52 -17.73 -1.35 12.32
C SER A 52 -18.80 -0.82 11.35
N PRO A 53 -19.64 -1.69 10.76
CA PRO A 53 -20.76 -1.27 9.94
C PRO A 53 -21.67 -0.28 10.68
N ARG A 54 -21.86 0.91 10.11
CA ARG A 54 -22.67 1.98 10.72
C ARG A 54 -24.18 1.82 10.46
N SER A 55 -24.55 1.06 9.43
CA SER A 55 -25.95 0.79 9.06
C SER A 55 -26.14 -0.67 8.64
N PRO A 56 -27.31 -1.29 8.93
CA PRO A 56 -27.66 -2.61 8.39
C PRO A 56 -27.67 -2.68 6.86
N GLN A 57 -27.76 -1.53 6.17
CA GLN A 57 -27.76 -1.42 4.72
C GLN A 57 -26.37 -1.50 4.11
N TRP A 58 -25.31 -1.29 4.88
CA TRP A 58 -23.94 -1.50 4.39
C TRP A 58 -23.78 -2.93 3.89
N LYS A 59 -23.07 -3.10 2.78
CA LYS A 59 -22.73 -4.42 2.24
C LYS A 59 -21.78 -5.15 3.18
N LEU A 60 -20.93 -4.38 3.86
CA LEU A 60 -20.07 -4.85 4.93
C LEU A 60 -20.95 -5.36 6.11
N LYS A 61 -20.86 -6.67 6.43
CA LYS A 61 -21.67 -7.32 7.48
C LYS A 61 -20.92 -7.57 8.79
N THR A 62 -19.61 -7.41 8.77
CA THR A 62 -18.69 -7.56 9.91
C THR A 62 -17.77 -6.35 9.94
N ASP A 63 -17.02 -6.17 11.01
CA ASP A 63 -16.02 -5.11 11.07
C ASP A 63 -15.01 -5.24 9.91
N LEU A 64 -14.68 -4.12 9.27
CA LEU A 64 -13.55 -4.03 8.35
C LEU A 64 -12.28 -4.09 9.21
N GLN A 65 -11.50 -5.17 9.05
CA GLN A 65 -10.21 -5.36 9.70
C GLN A 65 -9.09 -4.75 8.83
N PRO A 66 -7.92 -4.43 9.40
CA PRO A 66 -6.74 -4.03 8.65
C PRO A 66 -6.41 -5.06 7.57
N PHE A 67 -5.90 -4.59 6.44
CA PHE A 67 -5.42 -5.46 5.37
C PHE A 67 -4.01 -5.95 5.68
N ASP A 68 -3.17 -5.07 6.21
CA ASP A 68 -1.85 -5.38 6.73
C ASP A 68 -1.75 -4.89 8.19
N GLY A 69 -0.90 -5.53 9.00
CA GLY A 69 -0.65 -5.09 10.38
C GLY A 69 -1.86 -5.08 11.32
N ASP A 70 -1.87 -4.11 12.24
CA ASP A 70 -2.83 -3.95 13.34
C ASP A 70 -3.78 -2.76 13.13
N TYR A 71 -3.45 -1.85 12.21
CA TYR A 71 -4.19 -0.60 12.00
C TYR A 71 -4.31 -0.22 10.52
N PHE A 72 -5.18 0.74 10.22
CA PHE A 72 -5.27 1.36 8.90
C PHE A 72 -5.74 2.82 8.99
N LEU A 73 -5.55 3.58 7.92
CA LEU A 73 -6.00 4.95 7.81
C LEU A 73 -7.50 5.02 7.48
N LEU A 74 -8.25 5.81 8.26
CA LEU A 74 -9.66 6.12 8.04
C LEU A 74 -9.87 7.64 7.94
N LEU A 75 -10.41 8.07 6.80
CA LEU A 75 -10.87 9.42 6.56
C LEU A 75 -12.40 9.46 6.65
N SER A 76 -12.95 10.56 7.17
CA SER A 76 -14.40 10.77 7.19
C SER A 76 -14.82 12.20 6.85
N THR A 77 -15.97 12.34 6.20
CA THR A 77 -16.58 13.64 5.87
C THR A 77 -17.18 14.34 7.09
N GLY A 78 -17.57 13.55 8.09
CA GLY A 78 -18.04 13.99 9.40
C GLY A 78 -17.97 12.79 10.33
N ALA A 79 -17.36 12.94 11.49
CA ALA A 79 -17.52 11.94 12.55
C ALA A 79 -18.18 12.64 13.71
N GLU A 80 -19.11 11.96 14.39
CA GLU A 80 -20.00 12.58 15.40
C GLU A 80 -19.23 13.26 16.55
N ASP A 81 -17.99 12.84 16.79
CA ASP A 81 -17.06 13.36 17.78
C ASP A 81 -16.44 14.71 17.41
N ILE A 82 -16.39 15.08 16.12
CA ILE A 82 -15.82 16.36 15.63
C ILE A 82 -16.88 17.46 15.39
N ARG A 83 -18.14 17.24 15.77
CA ARG A 83 -19.27 18.19 15.56
C ARG A 83 -19.10 19.60 16.17
N GLY A 84 -17.99 19.90 16.84
CA GLY A 84 -17.61 21.22 17.33
C GLY A 84 -16.72 22.07 16.40
N LEU A 85 -16.15 21.50 15.33
CA LEU A 85 -15.14 22.19 14.50
C LEU A 85 -15.69 22.90 13.25
N GLY A 86 -16.97 22.71 12.91
CA GLY A 86 -17.64 23.36 11.77
C GLY A 86 -18.29 22.35 10.82
N GLU A 87 -18.97 22.84 9.78
CA GLU A 87 -19.44 21.99 8.67
C GLU A 87 -18.23 21.55 7.85
N HIS A 88 -17.67 20.38 8.18
CA HIS A 88 -16.62 19.76 7.39
C HIS A 88 -17.28 18.95 6.27
N ARG A 89 -16.75 19.09 5.05
CA ARG A 89 -17.27 18.45 3.83
C ARG A 89 -16.29 17.42 3.26
N GLY A 90 -15.41 16.90 4.10
CA GLY A 90 -14.33 16.03 3.66
C GLY A 90 -13.09 16.13 4.52
N SER A 91 -12.19 15.18 4.34
CA SER A 91 -10.86 15.18 4.93
C SER A 91 -9.84 14.71 3.91
N LYS A 92 -8.57 15.01 4.17
CA LYS A 92 -7.47 14.56 3.33
C LYS A 92 -6.21 14.37 4.15
N VAL A 93 -5.38 13.47 3.69
CA VAL A 93 -3.97 13.35 4.08
C VAL A 93 -3.09 13.37 2.85
N TRP A 94 -1.86 13.81 3.02
CA TRP A 94 -0.88 13.77 1.95
C TRP A 94 0.54 13.59 2.45
N GLN A 95 1.38 13.05 1.59
CA GLN A 95 2.81 12.93 1.81
C GLN A 95 3.54 13.15 0.48
N THR A 96 4.76 13.67 0.56
CA THR A 96 5.65 13.75 -0.59
C THR A 96 6.43 12.44 -0.72
N ILE A 97 6.41 11.85 -1.91
CA ILE A 97 7.13 10.61 -2.24
C ILE A 97 8.10 10.84 -3.40
N ASN A 98 9.19 10.08 -3.44
CA ASN A 98 10.16 10.09 -4.53
C ASN A 98 10.15 8.72 -5.22
N VAL A 99 10.14 8.74 -6.55
CA VAL A 99 9.99 7.52 -7.36
C VAL A 99 10.86 7.57 -8.60
N GLU A 100 11.25 6.39 -9.06
CA GLU A 100 11.90 6.18 -10.34
C GLU A 100 10.89 5.70 -11.40
N ALA A 101 11.17 6.01 -12.67
CA ALA A 101 10.36 5.49 -13.77
C ALA A 101 10.43 3.96 -13.78
N GLY A 102 9.27 3.33 -13.77
CA GLY A 102 9.09 1.88 -13.67
C GLY A 102 8.61 1.41 -12.30
N ASP A 103 8.79 2.21 -11.24
CA ASP A 103 8.34 1.89 -9.89
C ASP A 103 6.82 1.64 -9.88
N LYS A 104 6.34 0.92 -8.85
CA LYS A 104 4.92 0.60 -8.68
C LYS A 104 4.41 1.03 -7.31
N LEU A 105 3.43 1.92 -7.27
CA LEU A 105 2.64 2.18 -6.07
C LEU A 105 1.47 1.19 -6.01
N THR A 106 1.34 0.47 -4.89
CA THR A 106 0.22 -0.44 -4.64
C THR A 106 -0.42 -0.15 -3.28
N GLY A 107 -1.64 -0.65 -3.10
CA GLY A 107 -2.31 -0.67 -1.82
C GLY A 107 -3.76 -1.13 -1.93
N VAL A 108 -4.50 -0.99 -0.83
CA VAL A 108 -5.94 -1.29 -0.81
C VAL A 108 -6.74 -0.09 -0.33
N TYR A 109 -7.99 -0.04 -0.76
CA TYR A 109 -8.95 0.97 -0.31
C TYR A 109 -10.33 0.37 -0.06
N PHE A 110 -11.11 1.07 0.75
CA PHE A 110 -12.50 0.80 1.02
C PHE A 110 -13.25 2.13 1.06
N PHE A 111 -14.47 2.13 0.53
CA PHE A 111 -15.39 3.26 0.60
C PHE A 111 -16.75 2.81 1.13
N GLY A 112 -17.29 3.59 2.05
CA GLY A 112 -18.62 3.42 2.63
C GLY A 112 -19.25 4.76 2.90
N THR A 113 -20.52 4.89 2.59
CA THR A 113 -21.32 6.10 2.77
C THR A 113 -22.69 5.74 3.33
N LEU A 114 -23.26 6.65 4.12
CA LEU A 114 -24.66 6.58 4.52
C LEU A 114 -25.54 7.48 3.66
N ASP A 115 -24.97 8.10 2.63
CA ASP A 115 -25.65 9.10 1.84
C ASP A 115 -26.44 8.52 0.66
N TRP A 116 -27.29 9.36 0.10
CA TRP A 116 -28.22 9.05 -0.97
C TRP A 116 -27.87 9.78 -2.28
N ASN A 117 -28.15 9.15 -3.41
CA ASN A 117 -28.16 9.88 -4.68
C ASN A 117 -29.34 10.89 -4.65
N PRO A 118 -29.17 12.20 -4.96
CA PRO A 118 -28.21 12.80 -5.89
C PRO A 118 -26.92 13.41 -5.31
N TYR A 119 -26.58 13.16 -4.04
CA TYR A 119 -25.45 13.81 -3.36
C TYR A 119 -24.19 12.96 -3.55
N PRO A 120 -23.21 13.43 -4.36
CA PRO A 120 -22.11 12.60 -4.82
C PRO A 120 -20.95 12.63 -3.82
N ASP A 121 -21.07 11.83 -2.78
CA ASP A 121 -19.95 11.54 -1.89
C ASP A 121 -18.93 10.65 -2.60
N TRP A 122 -17.64 10.93 -2.37
CA TRP A 122 -16.56 10.18 -3.01
C TRP A 122 -15.32 10.03 -2.12
N GLY A 123 -14.55 8.99 -2.42
CA GLY A 123 -13.19 8.77 -1.93
C GLY A 123 -12.22 8.67 -3.12
N LYS A 124 -11.02 9.22 -2.96
CA LYS A 124 -10.00 9.21 -4.03
C LYS A 124 -8.57 9.11 -3.53
N ILE A 125 -7.73 8.52 -4.37
CA ILE A 125 -6.27 8.52 -4.26
C ILE A 125 -5.72 9.22 -5.51
N THR A 126 -4.92 10.26 -5.31
CA THR A 126 -4.39 11.12 -6.37
C THR A 126 -2.89 11.28 -6.21
N LEU A 127 -2.17 11.31 -7.34
CA LEU A 127 -0.79 11.75 -7.40
C LEU A 127 -0.70 13.11 -8.08
N ILE A 128 0.06 14.04 -7.53
CA ILE A 128 0.36 15.32 -8.17
C ILE A 128 1.87 15.41 -8.37
N PRO A 129 2.41 15.30 -9.60
CA PRO A 129 3.83 15.52 -9.85
C PRO A 129 4.17 16.97 -9.46
N LEU A 130 5.18 17.17 -8.62
CA LEU A 130 5.53 18.52 -8.15
C LEU A 130 6.07 19.40 -9.28
N GLU A 131 6.59 18.81 -10.35
CA GLU A 131 7.11 19.54 -11.51
C GLU A 131 5.99 20.11 -12.40
N THR A 132 4.94 19.33 -12.67
CA THR A 132 3.86 19.75 -13.59
C THR A 132 2.65 20.32 -12.86
N GLY A 133 2.37 19.85 -11.65
CA GLY A 133 1.17 20.17 -10.89
C GLY A 133 -0.12 19.56 -11.45
N GLU A 134 -0.05 18.71 -12.48
CA GLU A 134 -1.23 18.09 -13.09
C GLU A 134 -1.65 16.84 -12.30
N PRO A 135 -2.84 16.82 -11.69
CA PRO A 135 -3.27 15.69 -10.86
C PRO A 135 -3.57 14.45 -11.71
N MET A 136 -3.12 13.31 -11.21
CA MET A 136 -3.38 11.98 -11.75
C MET A 136 -4.22 11.20 -10.77
N GLU A 137 -5.42 10.82 -11.19
CA GLU A 137 -6.33 10.02 -10.38
C GLU A 137 -5.99 8.54 -10.49
N LEU A 138 -5.65 7.92 -9.35
CA LEU A 138 -5.36 6.49 -9.28
C LEU A 138 -6.58 5.69 -8.89
N VAL A 139 -7.34 6.22 -7.93
CA VAL A 139 -8.57 5.64 -7.42
C VAL A 139 -9.60 6.75 -7.33
N TYR A 140 -10.80 6.45 -7.82
CA TYR A 140 -12.01 7.20 -7.58
C TYR A 140 -13.14 6.21 -7.35
N VAL A 141 -13.90 6.43 -6.30
CA VAL A 141 -15.08 5.64 -5.96
C VAL A 141 -16.11 6.57 -5.34
N ASP A 142 -17.35 6.47 -5.79
CA ASP A 142 -18.43 7.33 -5.32
C ASP A 142 -19.67 6.56 -4.84
N VAL A 143 -20.68 7.31 -4.38
CA VAL A 143 -21.98 6.78 -3.95
C VAL A 143 -22.68 5.93 -5.03
N LEU A 144 -22.45 6.18 -6.32
CA LEU A 144 -23.05 5.41 -7.41
C LEU A 144 -22.39 4.04 -7.53
N ASP A 145 -21.10 3.94 -7.24
CA ASP A 145 -20.35 2.68 -7.27
C ASP A 145 -20.73 1.74 -6.12
N VAL A 146 -20.91 2.28 -4.90
CA VAL A 146 -21.26 1.49 -3.71
C VAL A 146 -22.77 1.37 -3.49
N GLY A 147 -23.52 2.23 -4.18
CA GLY A 147 -24.97 2.37 -4.22
C GLY A 147 -25.52 3.26 -3.11
N SER A 148 -26.68 3.86 -3.38
CA SER A 148 -27.39 4.83 -2.50
C SER A 148 -28.05 4.19 -1.28
N TYR A 149 -28.05 4.87 -0.13
CA TYR A 149 -28.60 4.41 1.15
C TYR A 149 -30.05 3.85 1.11
N ASN A 150 -30.90 4.33 0.18
CA ASN A 150 -32.30 3.89 0.08
C ASN A 150 -32.54 2.59 -0.71
N SER A 151 -31.49 1.97 -1.24
CA SER A 151 -31.59 0.68 -1.93
C SER A 151 -31.37 -0.48 -0.95
N SER A 152 -31.96 -1.64 -1.23
CA SER A 152 -32.06 -2.75 -0.27
C SER A 152 -30.73 -3.37 0.18
N GLU A 153 -29.61 -3.07 -0.50
CA GLU A 153 -28.27 -3.62 -0.19
C GLU A 153 -27.13 -2.68 -0.67
N THR A 154 -27.08 -1.43 -0.22
CA THR A 154 -26.13 -0.45 -0.78
C THR A 154 -25.71 0.62 0.24
N GLY A 155 -24.52 1.18 0.01
CA GLY A 155 -23.89 2.18 0.88
C GLY A 155 -22.47 1.82 1.29
N SER A 156 -21.93 0.69 0.85
CA SER A 156 -20.51 0.40 1.04
C SER A 156 -19.98 -0.60 0.03
N MET A 157 -18.66 -0.69 -0.06
CA MET A 157 -17.98 -1.84 -0.63
C MET A 157 -18.19 -3.08 0.27
N SER A 158 -17.94 -4.28 -0.27
CA SER A 158 -18.03 -5.54 0.50
C SER A 158 -16.76 -5.86 1.30
N GLY A 159 -15.70 -5.07 1.13
CA GLY A 159 -14.38 -5.25 1.71
C GLY A 159 -13.34 -4.45 0.93
N TRP A 160 -12.07 -4.71 1.21
CA TRP A 160 -10.93 -4.09 0.54
C TRP A 160 -10.93 -4.33 -0.98
N LYS A 161 -10.51 -3.32 -1.74
CA LYS A 161 -10.18 -3.42 -3.17
C LYS A 161 -8.76 -2.96 -3.39
N ARG A 162 -7.99 -3.75 -4.13
CA ARG A 162 -6.60 -3.44 -4.48
C ARG A 162 -6.52 -2.46 -5.64
N PHE A 163 -5.50 -1.61 -5.64
CA PHE A 163 -5.06 -0.82 -6.79
C PHE A 163 -3.55 -0.97 -7.01
N GLU A 164 -3.11 -0.68 -8.21
CA GLU A 164 -1.69 -0.66 -8.62
C GLU A 164 -1.51 0.45 -9.66
N TYR A 165 -0.41 1.18 -9.57
CA TYR A 165 -0.01 2.22 -10.52
C TYR A 165 1.49 2.11 -10.80
N THR A 166 1.88 2.10 -12.07
CA THR A 166 3.28 2.12 -12.49
C THR A 166 3.68 3.54 -12.91
N PHE A 167 4.75 4.06 -12.32
CA PHE A 167 5.25 5.40 -12.63
C PHE A 167 5.94 5.41 -13.99
N GLU A 168 5.52 6.29 -14.90
CA GLU A 168 6.15 6.43 -16.21
C GLU A 168 7.35 7.38 -16.21
N ILE A 169 7.43 8.26 -15.21
CA ILE A 169 8.40 9.37 -15.13
C ILE A 169 8.99 9.43 -13.71
N THR A 170 10.31 9.40 -13.61
CA THR A 170 11.06 9.65 -12.36
C THR A 170 10.76 11.05 -11.85
N GLY A 171 10.48 11.19 -10.55
CA GLY A 171 10.27 12.50 -9.96
C GLY A 171 9.77 12.46 -8.53
N THR A 172 9.35 13.63 -8.06
CA THR A 172 8.74 13.81 -6.75
C THR A 172 7.25 14.09 -6.93
N TYR A 173 6.42 13.38 -6.18
CA TYR A 173 4.96 13.47 -6.25
C TYR A 173 4.38 13.77 -4.88
N GLU A 174 3.25 14.49 -4.85
CA GLU A 174 2.38 14.52 -3.68
C GLU A 174 1.35 13.39 -3.82
N LEU A 175 1.41 12.41 -2.91
CA LEU A 175 0.42 11.36 -2.78
C LEU A 175 -0.67 11.84 -1.84
N ILE A 176 -1.90 11.94 -2.35
CA ILE A 176 -3.06 12.49 -1.65
C ILE A 176 -4.13 11.42 -1.52
N VAL A 177 -4.60 11.20 -0.30
CA VAL A 177 -5.78 10.39 0.01
C VAL A 177 -6.85 11.35 0.51
N SER A 178 -8.07 11.29 -0.02
CA SER A 178 -9.13 12.20 0.39
C SER A 178 -10.52 11.61 0.27
N VAL A 179 -11.42 12.11 1.11
CA VAL A 179 -12.86 11.85 1.07
C VAL A 179 -13.58 13.19 1.07
N ALA A 180 -14.68 13.31 0.34
CA ALA A 180 -15.51 14.50 0.38
C ALA A 180 -17.00 14.17 0.26
N ASP A 181 -17.77 15.04 0.90
CA ASP A 181 -19.22 15.13 0.78
C ASP A 181 -19.56 16.36 -0.07
N PHE A 182 -20.44 16.16 -1.04
CA PHE A 182 -20.87 17.22 -1.94
C PHE A 182 -22.34 17.57 -1.73
N ASP A 183 -22.55 18.85 -1.40
CA ASP A 183 -23.84 19.55 -1.25
C ASP A 183 -24.60 19.37 0.07
N ASP A 184 -24.41 18.29 0.82
CA ASP A 184 -24.92 18.22 2.18
C ASP A 184 -23.84 17.84 3.21
N ALA A 185 -24.26 17.54 4.42
CA ALA A 185 -23.42 17.14 5.55
C ALA A 185 -24.26 16.30 6.52
N ALA A 186 -25.33 15.69 5.98
CA ALA A 186 -26.35 15.01 6.78
C ALA A 186 -25.90 13.60 7.15
N TYR A 187 -25.07 12.99 6.29
CA TYR A 187 -24.61 11.62 6.44
C TYR A 187 -23.10 11.53 6.25
N ASP A 188 -22.50 10.70 7.09
CA ASP A 188 -21.06 10.54 7.09
C ASP A 188 -20.64 9.55 5.99
N SER A 189 -19.56 9.91 5.30
CA SER A 189 -18.83 9.07 4.37
C SER A 189 -17.46 8.73 4.92
N PHE A 190 -16.98 7.55 4.57
CA PHE A 190 -15.78 6.93 5.10
C PHE A 190 -14.93 6.41 3.94
N PHE A 191 -13.66 6.81 3.92
CA PHE A 191 -12.67 6.28 2.99
C PHE A 191 -11.50 5.73 3.78
N ALA A 192 -11.28 4.42 3.68
CA ALA A 192 -10.20 3.74 4.36
C ALA A 192 -9.13 3.31 3.36
N VAL A 193 -7.87 3.40 3.75
CA VAL A 193 -6.71 3.03 2.94
C VAL A 193 -5.70 2.30 3.81
N ASP A 194 -5.05 1.29 3.24
CA ASP A 194 -4.04 0.48 3.93
C ASP A 194 -3.02 -0.09 2.93
N GLY A 195 -1.86 -0.50 3.45
CA GLY A 195 -0.80 -1.20 2.72
C GLY A 195 -0.25 -0.40 1.53
N LEU A 196 -0.10 0.93 1.68
CA LEU A 196 0.52 1.75 0.64
C LEU A 196 2.02 1.47 0.58
N ILE A 197 2.47 0.93 -0.56
CA ILE A 197 3.86 0.51 -0.75
C ILE A 197 4.31 0.91 -2.16
N ILE A 198 5.52 1.47 -2.27
CA ILE A 198 6.21 1.69 -3.55
C ILE A 198 7.26 0.60 -3.75
N CYS A 199 7.08 -0.22 -4.78
CA CYS A 199 8.08 -1.20 -5.20
C CYS A 199 8.90 -0.67 -6.36
N HIS A 200 10.21 -0.59 -6.12
CA HIS A 200 11.15 -0.07 -7.10
C HIS A 200 11.26 -0.99 -8.32
N ASN A 201 11.61 -0.42 -9.47
CA ASN A 201 11.88 -1.16 -10.69
C ASN A 201 13.23 -0.75 -11.31
N PRO A 202 14.26 -1.61 -11.24
CA PRO A 202 14.21 -3.00 -10.78
C PRO A 202 13.93 -3.12 -9.28
N PRO A 203 13.35 -4.25 -8.81
CA PRO A 203 13.12 -4.49 -7.39
C PRO A 203 14.40 -4.29 -6.57
N LEU A 204 14.25 -4.03 -5.27
CA LEU A 204 15.39 -4.01 -4.36
C LEU A 204 16.20 -5.29 -4.57
N LYS A 205 17.52 -5.16 -4.55
CA LYS A 205 18.41 -6.28 -4.83
C LYS A 205 18.03 -7.45 -3.91
N ASN A 206 17.63 -8.57 -4.53
CA ASN A 206 17.24 -9.83 -3.90
C ASN A 206 15.80 -9.91 -3.33
N ASP A 207 14.93 -8.94 -3.64
CA ASP A 207 13.46 -9.10 -3.52
C ASP A 207 12.95 -9.84 -4.76
N LEU A 208 12.75 -11.16 -4.60
CA LEU A 208 12.45 -12.09 -5.70
C LEU A 208 10.95 -12.15 -6.01
N ASN A 209 10.09 -11.91 -5.01
CA ASN A 209 8.63 -11.91 -5.19
C ASN A 209 8.06 -10.51 -5.47
N CYS A 210 8.91 -9.47 -5.46
CA CYS A 210 8.56 -8.06 -5.66
C CYS A 210 7.53 -7.55 -4.64
N ASP A 211 7.56 -8.07 -3.40
CA ASP A 211 6.71 -7.62 -2.29
C ASP A 211 7.33 -6.48 -1.48
N CYS A 212 8.44 -5.93 -1.97
CA CYS A 212 9.25 -4.88 -1.37
C CYS A 212 10.01 -5.31 -0.11
N THR A 213 10.02 -6.58 0.24
CA THR A 213 10.77 -7.10 1.38
C THR A 213 11.57 -8.33 0.96
N VAL A 214 12.73 -8.53 1.56
CA VAL A 214 13.48 -9.79 1.40
C VAL A 214 13.17 -10.67 2.61
N ASN A 215 12.21 -11.58 2.45
CA ASN A 215 11.63 -12.38 3.51
C ASN A 215 11.56 -13.89 3.14
N PHE A 216 10.94 -14.69 4.02
CA PHE A 216 10.87 -16.15 3.85
C PHE A 216 10.24 -16.58 2.52
N ASP A 217 9.36 -15.77 1.94
CA ASP A 217 8.74 -16.04 0.65
C ASP A 217 9.77 -15.90 -0.49
N ASP A 218 10.70 -14.94 -0.42
CA ASP A 218 11.84 -14.86 -1.37
C ASP A 218 12.78 -16.06 -1.21
N PHE A 219 13.07 -16.45 0.04
CA PHE A 219 13.85 -17.66 0.30
C PHE A 219 13.15 -18.91 -0.22
N ALA A 220 11.81 -18.96 -0.18
CA ALA A 220 11.05 -20.07 -0.72
C ALA A 220 11.16 -20.12 -2.25
N LEU A 221 11.13 -18.97 -2.92
CA LEU A 221 11.37 -18.88 -4.37
C LEU A 221 12.78 -19.35 -4.75
N LEU A 222 13.80 -18.92 -4.01
CA LEU A 222 15.18 -19.37 -4.23
C LEU A 222 15.33 -20.87 -3.95
N ALA A 223 14.76 -21.38 -2.86
CA ALA A 223 14.85 -22.79 -2.48
C ALA A 223 14.15 -23.71 -3.49
N ASN A 224 13.09 -23.24 -4.14
CA ASN A 224 12.40 -23.98 -5.21
C ASN A 224 13.31 -24.25 -6.42
N ASP A 225 14.26 -23.35 -6.67
CA ASP A 225 15.19 -23.44 -7.78
C ASP A 225 16.56 -24.01 -7.38
N TRP A 226 16.73 -24.49 -6.15
CA TRP A 226 18.02 -24.95 -5.65
C TRP A 226 18.68 -25.99 -6.59
N MET A 227 19.93 -25.72 -6.98
CA MET A 227 20.73 -26.48 -7.96
C MET A 227 20.25 -26.39 -9.42
N CYS A 228 19.21 -25.60 -9.72
CA CYS A 228 18.82 -25.29 -11.09
C CYS A 228 19.90 -24.42 -11.76
N ASN A 229 20.18 -24.66 -13.04
CA ASN A 229 21.15 -23.86 -13.79
C ASN A 229 20.43 -22.86 -14.70
N CYS A 230 20.31 -21.62 -14.24
CA CYS A 230 19.67 -20.50 -14.94
C CYS A 230 20.48 -20.00 -16.14
N LYS A 231 21.62 -20.59 -16.48
CA LYS A 231 22.40 -20.26 -17.69
C LYS A 231 22.54 -21.40 -18.67
N ASP A 232 21.90 -22.55 -18.44
CA ASP A 232 22.00 -23.68 -19.37
C ASP A 232 21.29 -23.34 -20.70
N PRO A 233 22.04 -23.15 -21.81
CA PRO A 233 21.45 -22.84 -23.10
C PRO A 233 20.77 -24.05 -23.76
N VAL A 234 20.87 -25.23 -23.15
CA VAL A 234 20.38 -26.46 -23.74
C VAL A 234 18.91 -26.61 -23.44
N ILE A 235 18.08 -26.30 -24.44
CA ILE A 235 16.75 -26.87 -24.58
C ILE A 235 16.96 -28.39 -24.70
N HIS A 236 16.98 -29.09 -23.56
CA HIS A 236 17.00 -30.54 -23.55
C HIS A 236 15.69 -31.00 -24.17
N ASN A 237 15.78 -31.68 -25.32
CA ASN A 237 14.61 -32.25 -26.03
C ASN A 237 13.92 -33.39 -25.25
N ASP A 238 14.29 -33.59 -23.99
CA ASP A 238 13.76 -34.60 -23.09
C ASP A 238 13.48 -33.96 -21.71
N PRO A 239 12.24 -33.48 -21.48
CA PRO A 239 11.85 -32.82 -20.23
C PRO A 239 11.80 -33.79 -19.02
N GLN A 240 12.15 -35.06 -19.18
CA GLN A 240 12.17 -36.04 -18.08
C GLN A 240 13.58 -36.43 -17.60
N SER A 241 14.64 -36.09 -18.32
CA SER A 241 16.00 -36.52 -17.97
C SER A 241 16.90 -35.46 -17.34
N ASP A 242 16.46 -34.19 -17.31
CA ASP A 242 17.20 -33.12 -16.66
C ASP A 242 16.27 -32.25 -15.79
N PRO A 243 16.42 -32.26 -14.45
CA PRO A 243 15.67 -31.37 -13.56
C PRO A 243 16.07 -29.89 -13.71
N ASN A 244 17.12 -29.57 -14.48
CA ASN A 244 17.62 -28.20 -14.66
C ASN A 244 17.16 -27.56 -15.98
N LEU A 245 15.88 -27.72 -16.33
CA LEU A 245 15.34 -27.10 -17.54
C LEU A 245 15.18 -25.57 -17.33
N TYR A 246 15.93 -24.77 -18.08
CA TYR A 246 15.84 -23.30 -18.12
C TYR A 246 14.43 -22.74 -18.47
N ASN A 247 13.53 -23.58 -18.99
CA ASN A 247 12.12 -23.25 -19.27
C ASN A 247 11.13 -24.18 -18.54
N ASP A 248 11.52 -24.76 -17.40
CA ASP A 248 10.56 -25.45 -16.55
C ASP A 248 9.51 -24.43 -16.06
N PRO A 249 8.20 -24.63 -16.31
CA PRO A 249 7.16 -23.75 -15.78
C PRO A 249 7.12 -23.70 -14.24
N ASN A 250 7.87 -24.58 -13.55
CA ASN A 250 8.04 -24.57 -12.11
C ASN A 250 9.38 -23.93 -11.66
N SER A 251 10.22 -23.44 -12.59
CA SER A 251 11.45 -22.72 -12.24
C SER A 251 11.20 -21.21 -12.17
N ASN A 252 11.81 -20.57 -11.18
CA ASN A 252 11.82 -19.12 -10.97
C ASN A 252 13.11 -18.45 -11.48
N CYS A 253 13.91 -19.09 -12.34
CA CYS A 253 15.14 -18.51 -12.90
C CYS A 253 14.88 -17.15 -13.57
N LEU A 254 13.70 -16.95 -14.17
CA LEU A 254 13.28 -15.68 -14.76
C LEU A 254 12.96 -14.59 -13.73
N LEU A 255 12.74 -14.95 -12.47
CA LEU A 255 12.57 -14.05 -11.33
C LEU A 255 13.93 -13.66 -10.70
N GLY A 256 15.04 -14.20 -11.21
CA GLY A 256 16.38 -13.82 -10.74
C GLY A 256 16.90 -14.63 -9.54
N THR A 257 16.51 -15.91 -9.41
CA THR A 257 17.01 -16.81 -8.35
C THR A 257 18.51 -17.11 -8.43
N ASP A 258 19.13 -17.03 -9.61
CA ASP A 258 20.59 -16.96 -9.84
C ASP A 258 21.05 -15.50 -9.64
N ILE A 259 21.05 -15.08 -8.37
CA ILE A 259 21.30 -13.70 -7.92
C ILE A 259 22.69 -13.21 -8.35
N ASN A 260 23.69 -14.08 -8.30
CA ASN A 260 25.07 -13.72 -8.64
C ASN A 260 25.39 -13.84 -10.16
N GLU A 261 24.42 -14.34 -10.93
CA GLU A 261 24.52 -14.64 -12.35
C GLU A 261 25.72 -15.55 -12.70
N ASP A 262 25.98 -16.63 -11.98
CA ASP A 262 27.02 -17.61 -12.32
C ASP A 262 26.47 -18.89 -12.97
N GLY A 263 25.14 -19.03 -12.99
CA GLY A 263 24.41 -20.12 -13.61
C GLY A 263 23.62 -20.95 -12.60
N PRO A 264 24.29 -21.77 -11.76
CA PRO A 264 23.63 -22.57 -10.74
C PRO A 264 23.09 -21.72 -9.57
N VAL A 265 21.81 -21.89 -9.23
CA VAL A 265 21.25 -21.40 -7.96
C VAL A 265 21.85 -22.20 -6.81
N ASP A 266 22.78 -21.61 -6.08
CA ASP A 266 23.58 -22.29 -5.07
C ASP A 266 23.78 -21.48 -3.78
N PHE A 267 24.77 -21.89 -2.98
CA PHE A 267 25.04 -21.25 -1.70
C PHE A 267 25.44 -19.78 -1.83
N ALA A 268 26.05 -19.37 -2.93
CA ALA A 268 26.41 -17.98 -3.16
C ALA A 268 25.17 -17.09 -3.35
N ASP A 269 24.10 -17.61 -3.96
CA ASP A 269 22.82 -16.91 -4.07
C ASP A 269 22.12 -16.84 -2.73
N VAL A 270 22.08 -17.93 -1.97
CA VAL A 270 21.56 -17.92 -0.58
C VAL A 270 22.33 -16.92 0.27
N ASN A 271 23.66 -16.88 0.17
CA ASN A 271 24.48 -15.95 0.92
C ASN A 271 24.17 -14.50 0.48
N SER A 272 23.97 -14.28 -0.82
CA SER A 272 23.55 -12.98 -1.34
C SER A 272 22.18 -12.60 -0.80
N LEU A 273 21.16 -13.46 -0.86
CA LEU A 273 19.83 -13.22 -0.31
C LEU A 273 19.88 -12.99 1.21
N ALA A 274 20.72 -13.74 1.92
CA ALA A 274 20.95 -13.62 3.36
C ALA A 274 21.61 -12.29 3.76
N GLU A 275 22.38 -11.65 2.88
CA GLU A 275 22.96 -10.32 3.14
C GLU A 275 21.89 -9.23 3.23
N TYR A 276 20.76 -9.44 2.54
CA TYR A 276 19.62 -8.53 2.50
C TYR A 276 18.42 -9.09 3.28
N TRP A 277 18.60 -10.23 3.97
CA TRP A 277 17.54 -10.90 4.70
C TRP A 277 17.05 -10.04 5.85
N LEU A 278 15.73 -9.85 5.93
CA LEU A 278 15.06 -8.93 6.85
C LEU A 278 15.33 -7.45 6.52
N GLU A 279 15.95 -7.10 5.38
CA GLU A 279 15.90 -5.72 4.92
C GLU A 279 14.43 -5.34 4.67
N GLY A 280 13.97 -4.30 5.37
CA GLY A 280 12.58 -3.86 5.37
C GLY A 280 11.70 -4.42 6.51
N ILE A 281 12.24 -5.25 7.41
CA ILE A 281 11.54 -5.72 8.62
C ILE A 281 12.11 -4.97 9.84
N GLU A 282 11.34 -4.03 10.40
CA GLU A 282 11.67 -3.40 11.69
C GLU A 282 11.27 -4.34 12.86
N GLU A 283 12.18 -4.55 13.83
CA GLU A 283 11.92 -5.29 15.09
C GLU A 283 11.12 -4.48 16.12
#